data_AF-A0A968QB99-F1
#
_entry.id   AF-A0A968QB99-F1
#
_cell.length_a   1.000
_cell.length_b   1.000
_cell.length_c   1.000
_cell.angle_alpha   90.00
_cell.angle_beta   90.00
_cell.angle_gamma   90.00
#
_symmetry.space_group_name_H-M   'P 1'
#
loop_
_entity.id
_entity.type
_entity.pdbx_description
1 polymer ?
#
loop_
_entity_poly.entity_id
_entity_poly.type
_entity_poly.pdbx_seq_one_letter_code
_entity_poly.pdbx_strand_id
1 'polypeptide(L)'
;ATNSRLPAGHSQPRNCILAPGGSGFGGHEFHRSQVTTPPSQPVYSLKRYQAQMPHASEGWHSQQVHASYLHLHWGGCPEVARNFVAACERYRQPPPE
;
A
#
# COMPACT_ATOMS: atom_id res chain seq x y z
N ALA A 1 -17.17 17.74 -1.24
CA ALA A 1 -17.04 16.29 -0.97
C ALA A 1 -16.87 15.58 -2.31
N THR A 2 -15.64 15.24 -2.68
CA THR A 2 -15.37 14.50 -3.92
C THR A 2 -15.62 13.03 -3.66
N ASN A 3 -16.79 12.55 -4.07
CA ASN A 3 -17.11 11.13 -4.09
C ASN A 3 -16.29 10.48 -5.21
N SER A 4 -15.01 10.23 -4.96
CA SER A 4 -14.11 9.68 -5.96
C SER A 4 -14.15 8.15 -5.89
N ARG A 5 -15.17 7.57 -6.54
CA ARG A 5 -15.18 6.14 -6.84
C ARG A 5 -14.20 5.92 -7.99
N LEU A 6 -12.94 5.61 -7.67
CA LEU A 6 -11.91 5.41 -8.69
C LEU A 6 -11.82 3.93 -9.07
N PRO A 7 -11.76 3.60 -10.37
CA PRO A 7 -11.48 2.25 -10.81
C PRO A 7 -10.08 1.82 -10.35
N ALA A 8 -9.89 0.51 -10.17
CA ALA A 8 -8.70 -0.13 -9.59
C ALA A 8 -7.39 0.57 -9.95
N GLY A 9 -6.77 1.24 -8.97
CA GLY A 9 -5.48 1.88 -9.15
C GLY A 9 -4.36 0.83 -9.09
N HIS A 10 -3.31 1.01 -9.89
CA HIS A 10 -2.06 0.26 -9.73
C HIS A 10 -1.14 1.12 -8.85
N SER A 11 -0.79 0.62 -7.67
CA SER A 11 0.25 1.21 -6.84
C SER A 11 1.62 0.69 -7.31
N GLN A 12 2.66 1.50 -7.18
CA GLN A 12 4.05 1.03 -7.19
C GLN A 12 4.60 1.25 -5.77
N PRO A 13 4.63 0.21 -4.92
CA PRO A 13 5.20 0.33 -3.59
C PRO A 13 6.68 0.63 -3.68
N ARG A 14 7.16 1.61 -2.91
CA ARG A 14 8.55 1.59 -2.49
C ARG A 14 8.74 0.39 -1.57
N ASN A 15 9.85 -0.33 -1.72
CA ASN A 15 10.16 -1.61 -1.05
C ASN A 15 9.57 -1.65 0.38
N CYS A 16 8.49 -2.43 0.56
CA CYS A 16 7.76 -2.50 1.82
C CYS A 16 7.38 -3.93 2.15
N ILE A 17 6.97 -4.18 3.40
CA ILE A 17 6.65 -5.52 3.90
C ILE A 17 5.59 -6.26 3.07
N LEU A 18 4.74 -5.51 2.35
CA LEU A 18 3.65 -6.04 1.53
C LEU A 18 4.09 -6.35 0.09
N ALA A 19 5.09 -5.65 -0.42
CA ALA A 19 5.65 -5.87 -1.75
C ALA A 19 7.17 -5.66 -1.74
N PRO A 20 7.90 -6.69 -1.29
CA PRO A 20 9.35 -6.73 -1.41
C PRO A 20 9.74 -6.55 -2.88
N GLY A 21 10.71 -5.67 -3.16
CA GLY A 21 11.15 -5.37 -4.53
C GLY A 21 10.27 -4.40 -5.30
N GLY A 22 9.20 -3.87 -4.69
CA GLY A 22 8.42 -2.77 -5.24
C GLY A 22 7.46 -3.14 -6.38
N SER A 23 7.01 -4.39 -6.42
CA SER A 23 6.04 -4.85 -7.43
C SER A 23 4.69 -4.15 -7.25
N GLY A 24 4.13 -3.64 -8.35
CA GLY A 24 2.86 -2.94 -8.30
C GLY A 24 1.64 -3.84 -8.11
N PHE A 25 0.61 -3.33 -7.44
CA PHE A 25 -0.62 -4.10 -7.16
C PHE A 25 -1.88 -3.23 -7.20
N GLY A 26 -3.02 -3.91 -7.34
CA GLY A 26 -4.34 -3.30 -7.45
C GLY A 26 -4.99 -2.96 -6.12
N GLY A 27 -5.71 -1.84 -6.06
CA GLY A 27 -6.56 -1.49 -4.92
C GLY A 27 -7.57 -0.40 -5.22
N HIS A 28 -8.31 0.01 -4.19
CA HIS A 28 -9.33 1.04 -4.27
C HIS A 28 -9.17 2.04 -3.13
N GLU A 29 -9.45 3.31 -3.41
CA GLU A 29 -9.49 4.37 -2.40
C GLU A 29 -10.93 4.87 -2.29
N PHE A 30 -11.47 4.88 -1.07
CA PHE A 30 -12.77 5.47 -0.79
C PHE A 30 -12.78 6.00 0.64
N HIS A 31 -12.63 7.32 0.78
CA HIS A 31 -12.61 7.97 2.09
C HIS A 31 -13.24 9.36 2.01
N ARG A 32 -13.86 9.78 3.13
CA ARG A 32 -14.43 11.13 3.29
C ARG A 32 -13.45 12.10 3.94
N SER A 33 -12.63 11.58 4.87
CA SER A 33 -11.55 12.31 5.51
C SER A 33 -10.42 12.57 4.50
N GLN A 34 -9.51 13.48 4.84
CA GLN A 34 -8.34 13.76 4.02
C GLN A 34 -7.08 13.78 4.88
N VAL A 35 -5.95 13.49 4.26
CA VAL A 35 -4.64 13.69 4.85
C VAL A 35 -4.36 15.19 4.91
N THR A 36 -4.09 15.72 6.10
CA THR A 36 -3.69 17.13 6.28
C THR A 36 -2.17 17.31 6.36
N THR A 37 -1.45 16.24 6.67
CA THR A 37 0.01 16.23 6.77
C THR A 37 0.54 15.17 5.81
N PRO A 38 1.20 15.55 4.70
CA PRO A 38 1.69 14.58 3.73
C PRO A 38 2.81 13.70 4.32
N PRO A 39 2.98 12.46 3.84
CA PRO A 39 4.08 11.61 4.26
C PRO A 39 5.43 12.18 3.78
N SER A 40 6.43 12.21 4.66
CA SER A 40 7.80 12.56 4.28
C SER A 40 8.47 11.44 3.45
N GLN A 41 8.07 10.20 3.70
CA GLN A 41 8.51 9.01 2.97
C GLN A 41 7.28 8.16 2.57
N PRO A 42 6.55 8.54 1.51
CA PRO A 42 5.37 7.80 1.07
C PRO A 42 5.70 6.33 0.75
N VAL A 43 4.78 5.42 1.06
CA VAL A 43 4.96 3.99 0.75
C VAL A 43 4.53 3.67 -0.67
N TYR A 44 3.55 4.40 -1.22
CA TYR A 44 2.97 4.15 -2.52
C TYR A 44 3.12 5.34 -3.46
N SER A 45 3.43 5.04 -4.72
CA SER A 45 3.10 5.92 -5.85
C SER A 45 1.83 5.40 -6.51
N LEU A 46 0.76 6.19 -6.51
CA LEU A 46 -0.55 5.76 -6.97
C LEU A 46 -0.85 6.23 -8.38
N LYS A 47 -1.28 5.30 -9.22
CA LYS A 47 -1.76 5.59 -10.57
C LYS A 47 -3.16 5.04 -10.78
N ARG A 48 -4.04 5.85 -11.38
CA ARG A 48 -5.37 5.42 -11.81
C ARG A 48 -5.27 4.35 -12.89
N TYR A 49 -6.28 3.49 -12.98
CA TYR A 49 -6.34 2.49 -14.04
C TYR A 49 -6.05 3.10 -15.42
N GLN A 50 -5.14 2.49 -16.19
CA GLN A 50 -4.71 2.91 -17.54
C GLN A 50 -4.08 4.32 -17.68
N ALA A 51 -3.98 5.11 -16.62
CA ALA A 51 -3.26 6.37 -16.69
C ALA A 51 -1.78 6.10 -17.01
N GLN A 52 -1.06 7.06 -17.59
CA GLN A 52 0.39 6.89 -17.82
C GLN A 52 1.22 7.39 -16.62
N MET A 53 0.79 8.48 -16.02
CA MET A 53 1.48 9.15 -14.91
C MET A 53 0.81 8.90 -13.56
N PRO A 54 1.59 8.80 -12.45
CA PRO A 54 1.04 8.82 -11.10
C PRO A 54 0.27 10.11 -10.82
N HIS A 55 -0.69 10.04 -9.90
CA HIS A 55 -1.52 11.18 -9.51
C HIS A 55 -1.40 11.54 -8.03
N ALA A 56 -0.89 10.63 -7.21
CA ALA A 56 -0.69 10.84 -5.79
C ALA A 56 0.48 9.98 -5.29
N SER A 57 1.07 10.40 -4.18
CA SER A 57 1.95 9.56 -3.36
C SER A 57 1.38 9.55 -1.94
N GLU A 58 1.24 8.37 -1.35
CA GLU A 58 0.60 8.24 -0.03
C GLU A 58 1.16 7.05 0.77
N GLY A 59 0.61 6.84 1.95
CA GLY A 59 1.01 5.81 2.89
C GLY A 59 2.17 6.20 3.79
N TRP A 60 2.15 5.65 5.00
CA TRP A 60 3.20 5.75 6.01
C TRP A 60 3.64 4.36 6.44
N HIS A 61 4.93 4.27 6.76
CA HIS A 61 5.46 3.13 7.49
C HIS A 61 6.19 3.65 8.74
N SER A 62 6.02 2.95 9.85
CA SER A 62 6.79 3.17 11.08
C SER A 62 6.88 1.87 11.84
N GLN A 63 8.09 1.35 12.02
CA GLN A 63 8.31 0.03 12.62
C GLN A 63 7.47 -1.06 11.90
N GLN A 64 6.54 -1.72 12.60
CA GLN A 64 5.63 -2.73 12.04
C GLN A 64 4.26 -2.14 11.62
N VAL A 65 4.08 -0.83 11.70
CA VAL A 65 2.85 -0.15 11.26
C VAL A 65 2.96 0.21 9.79
N HIS A 66 1.97 -0.22 9.03
CA HIS A 66 1.71 0.23 7.67
C HIS A 66 0.34 0.89 7.65
N ALA A 67 0.29 2.17 7.25
CA ALA A 67 -0.96 2.93 7.18
C ALA A 67 -1.12 3.54 5.80
N SER A 68 -2.29 3.39 5.20
CA SER A 68 -2.59 3.89 3.86
C SER A 68 -4.11 3.93 3.66
N TYR A 69 -4.59 4.85 2.82
CA TYR A 69 -6.00 4.89 2.40
C TYR A 69 -6.31 3.89 1.27
N LEU A 70 -5.29 3.27 0.68
CA LEU A 70 -5.43 2.24 -0.34
C LEU A 70 -5.95 0.94 0.29
N HIS A 71 -7.15 0.57 -0.08
CA HIS A 71 -7.71 -0.73 0.24
C HIS A 71 -7.19 -1.76 -0.76
N LEU A 72 -6.43 -2.73 -0.26
CA LEU A 72 -5.79 -3.76 -1.07
C LEU A 72 -6.79 -4.82 -1.52
N HIS A 73 -6.78 -5.16 -2.81
CA HIS A 73 -7.57 -6.25 -3.34
C HIS A 73 -6.75 -7.56 -3.35
N TRP A 74 -6.76 -8.30 -2.23
CA TRP A 74 -5.96 -9.51 -2.07
C TRP A 74 -6.24 -10.59 -3.12
N GLY A 75 -7.48 -10.72 -3.59
CA GLY A 75 -7.82 -11.68 -4.65
C GLY A 75 -7.15 -11.40 -5.99
N GLY A 76 -6.72 -10.15 -6.23
CA GLY A 76 -5.97 -9.77 -7.42
C GLY A 76 -4.45 -9.82 -7.23
N CYS A 77 -3.98 -9.89 -5.97
CA CYS A 77 -2.56 -9.87 -5.62
C CYS A 77 -2.30 -10.74 -4.38
N PRO A 78 -2.45 -12.08 -4.47
CA PRO A 78 -2.35 -12.97 -3.31
C PRO A 78 -0.96 -12.95 -2.66
N GLU A 79 0.08 -12.58 -3.39
CA GLU A 79 1.46 -12.45 -2.95
C GLU A 79 1.59 -11.38 -1.88
N VAL A 80 0.82 -10.30 -1.97
CA VAL A 80 0.77 -9.26 -0.93
C VAL A 80 0.30 -9.88 0.39
N ALA A 81 -0.73 -10.75 0.34
CA ALA A 81 -1.27 -11.42 1.54
C ALA A 81 -0.23 -12.37 2.14
N ARG A 82 0.44 -13.16 1.28
CA ARG A 82 1.50 -14.07 1.70
C ARG A 82 2.67 -13.32 2.33
N ASN A 83 3.08 -12.20 1.76
CA ASN A 83 4.16 -11.37 2.29
C ASN A 83 3.82 -10.80 3.67
N PHE A 84 2.58 -10.35 3.87
CA PHE A 84 2.09 -9.88 5.17
C PHE A 84 2.15 -11.00 6.22
N VAL A 85 1.57 -12.17 5.92
CA VAL A 85 1.58 -13.31 6.84
C VAL A 85 3.02 -13.75 7.16
N ALA A 86 3.88 -13.83 6.14
CA ALA A 86 5.30 -14.16 6.34
C ALA A 86 6.03 -13.14 7.22
N ALA A 87 5.67 -11.85 7.15
CA ALA A 87 6.21 -10.82 8.03
C ALA A 87 5.74 -11.02 9.48
N CYS A 88 4.46 -11.35 9.69
CA CYS A 88 3.94 -11.69 11.02
C CYS A 88 4.64 -12.93 11.60
N GLU A 89 4.85 -13.96 10.79
CA GLU A 89 5.55 -15.19 11.21
C GLU A 89 6.99 -14.91 11.62
N ARG A 90 7.73 -14.11 10.84
CA ARG A 90 9.08 -13.68 11.21
C ARG A 90 9.12 -12.87 12.50
N TYR A 91 8.15 -11.97 12.69
CA TYR A 91 8.06 -11.17 13.91
C TYR A 91 7.78 -12.01 15.16
N ARG A 92 7.04 -13.12 15.00
CA ARG A 92 6.75 -14.04 16.10
C ARG A 92 7.96 -14.86 16.55
N GLN A 93 8.95 -15.07 15.68
CA GLN A 93 10.13 -15.83 16.07
C GLN A 93 10.98 -15.04 17.06
N PRO A 94 11.52 -15.69 18.10
CA PRO A 94 12.52 -15.05 18.96
C PRO A 94 13.76 -14.64 18.14
N PRO A 95 14.52 -13.62 18.59
CA PRO A 95 15.78 -13.27 17.94
C PRO A 95 16.69 -14.51 17.93
N PRO A 96 17.48 -14.73 16.86
CA PRO A 96 18.49 -15.77 16.87
C PRO A 96 19.50 -15.52 18.01
N GLU A 97 19.90 -16.60 18.69
CA GLU A 97 20.97 -16.60 19.72
C GLU A 97 22.32 -16.14 19.16
#